data_AF-A0A8X6KCA8-F1
#
_entry.id   AF-A0A8X6KCA8-F1
#
_cell.length_a   1.000
_cell.length_b   1.000
_cell.length_c   1.000
_cell.angle_alpha   90.00
_cell.angle_beta   90.00
_cell.angle_gamma   90.00
#
_symmetry.space_group_name_H-M   'P 1'
#
loop_
_entity.id
_entity.type
_entity.pdbx_description
1 polymer ?
#
loop_
_entity_poly.entity_id
_entity_poly.type
_entity_poly.pdbx_seq_one_letter_code
_entity_poly.pdbx_strand_id
1 'polypeptide(L)' 'MKPNFEKFSPDEMTDLGLDYDYRSITHYRAWMYAENETLPTLIPKNDSVPLEELGYGLTEGIFTELDIQKINKLYECS' A
#
# COMPACT_ATOMS: atom_id res chain seq x y z
N MET A 1 12.69 -4.46 -17.22
CA MET A 1 12.11 -4.79 -15.91
C MET A 1 11.83 -3.46 -15.22
N LYS A 2 10.57 -3.16 -14.84
CA LYS A 2 10.27 -1.95 -14.08
C LYS A 2 10.76 -2.14 -12.63
N PRO A 3 11.49 -1.17 -12.03
CA PRO A 3 11.90 -1.27 -10.63
C PRO A 3 10.68 -1.23 -9.69
N ASN A 4 10.76 -1.92 -8.55
CA ASN A 4 9.63 -2.13 -7.63
C ASN A 4 9.02 -0.84 -7.05
N PHE A 5 9.77 0.27 -7.04
CA PHE A 5 9.36 1.55 -6.47
C PHE A 5 8.99 2.60 -7.53
N GLU A 6 8.96 2.22 -8.81
CA GLU A 6 8.51 3.12 -9.87
C GLU A 6 7.00 3.38 -9.72
N LYS A 7 6.63 4.66 -9.69
CA LYS A 7 5.23 5.06 -9.58
C LYS A 7 4.53 4.93 -10.94
N PHE A 8 3.27 4.51 -10.92
CA PHE A 8 2.39 4.66 -12.07
C PHE A 8 2.16 6.14 -12.40
N SER A 9 2.00 6.45 -13.68
CA SER A 9 1.54 7.77 -14.10
C SER A 9 0.05 7.96 -13.73
N PRO A 10 -0.42 9.22 -13.59
CA PRO A 10 -1.83 9.49 -13.32
C PRO A 10 -2.80 8.93 -14.38
N ASP A 11 -2.34 8.69 -15.60
CA ASP A 11 -3.15 8.12 -16.67
C ASP A 11 -3.26 6.58 -16.59
N GLU A 12 -2.40 5.94 -15.81
CA GLU A 12 -2.36 4.47 -15.62
C GLU A 12 -3.09 4.02 -14.33
N MET A 13 -3.44 4.93 -13.42
CA MET A 13 -4.05 4.60 -12.13
C MET A 13 -5.16 5.56 -11.73
N THR A 14 -6.08 5.07 -10.89
CA THR A 14 -7.11 5.88 -10.24
C THR A 14 -7.17 5.52 -8.75
N ASP A 15 -7.38 6.52 -7.90
CA ASP A 15 -7.59 6.32 -6.47
C ASP A 15 -9.07 6.15 -6.11
N LEU A 16 -9.99 6.32 -7.07
CA LEU A 16 -11.44 6.28 -6.89
C LEU A 16 -11.95 7.24 -5.79
N GLY A 17 -11.21 8.33 -5.56
CA GLY A 17 -11.45 9.29 -4.49
C GLY A 17 -11.32 8.71 -3.08
N LEU A 18 -10.54 7.64 -2.91
CA LEU A 18 -10.27 7.00 -1.62
C LEU A 18 -8.86 7.35 -1.13
N ASP A 19 -8.72 7.45 0.19
CA ASP A 19 -7.43 7.79 0.82
C ASP A 19 -6.36 6.70 0.62
N TYR A 20 -5.11 7.10 0.86
CA TYR A 20 -3.97 6.19 0.85
C TYR A 20 -4.00 5.28 2.09
N ASP A 21 -4.07 3.97 1.85
CA ASP A 21 -4.14 2.98 2.92
C ASP A 21 -2.76 2.34 3.16
N TYR A 22 -2.09 2.79 4.21
CA TYR A 22 -0.80 2.25 4.64
C TYR A 22 -0.88 0.76 5.00
N ARG A 23 -2.05 0.26 5.39
CA ARG A 23 -2.27 -1.11 5.88
C ARG A 23 -2.78 -2.05 4.79
N SER A 24 -3.02 -1.56 3.57
CA SER A 24 -3.57 -2.33 2.45
C SER A 24 -2.81 -3.64 2.20
N ILE A 25 -3.53 -4.67 1.74
CA ILE A 25 -2.92 -5.92 1.27
C ILE A 25 -1.94 -5.71 0.10
N THR A 26 -2.10 -4.61 -0.63
CA THR A 26 -1.25 -4.24 -1.76
C THR A 26 -0.05 -3.38 -1.36
N HIS A 27 0.00 -2.91 -0.12
CA HIS A 27 1.08 -2.06 0.37
C HIS A 27 2.30 -2.92 0.77
N TYR A 28 3.49 -2.52 0.34
CA TYR A 28 4.73 -3.18 0.78
C TYR A 28 5.02 -2.94 2.27
N ARG A 29 5.72 -3.87 2.91
CA ARG A 29 6.24 -3.68 4.27
C ARG A 29 7.39 -2.68 4.26
N ALA A 30 7.64 -2.01 5.40
CA ALA A 30 8.62 -0.93 5.49
C ALA A 30 10.06 -1.32 5.08
N TRP A 31 10.45 -2.60 5.22
CA TRP A 31 11.80 -3.11 4.90
C TRP A 31 11.86 -3.93 3.61
N MET A 32 10.79 -3.95 2.81
CA MET A 32 10.77 -4.77 1.60
C MET A 32 11.84 -4.31 0.60
N TYR A 33 12.62 -5.27 0.09
CA TYR A 33 13.76 -5.03 -0.81
C TYR A 33 14.93 -4.23 -0.20
N ALA A 34 15.02 -4.12 1.14
CA ALA A 34 16.17 -3.50 1.79
C ALA A 34 17.45 -4.34 1.59
N GLU A 35 18.56 -3.71 1.23
CA GLU A 35 19.89 -4.35 1.26
C GLU A 35 20.39 -4.55 2.69
N ASN A 36 20.07 -3.60 3.57
CA ASN A 36 20.32 -3.69 5.00
C ASN A 36 18.98 -3.71 5.73
N GLU A 37 18.60 -4.87 6.27
CA GLU A 37 17.32 -5.10 6.93
C GLU A 37 17.07 -4.23 8.17
N THR A 38 18.09 -3.54 8.70
CA THR A 38 17.91 -2.57 9.80
C THR A 38 17.45 -1.19 9.32
N LEU A 39 17.51 -0.91 8.02
CA LEU A 39 17.12 0.37 7.42
C LEU A 39 15.86 0.19 6.55
N PRO A 40 14.76 0.89 6.84
CA PRO A 40 13.54 0.78 6.04
C PRO A 40 13.74 1.41 4.65
N THR A 41 13.15 0.79 3.63
CA THR A 41 13.06 1.33 2.25
C THR A 41 11.86 2.26 2.08
N LEU A 42 10.84 2.11 2.93
CA LEU A 42 9.64 2.95 2.96
C LEU A 42 9.44 3.57 4.34
N ILE A 43 9.29 4.89 4.38
CA ILE A 43 8.98 5.66 5.58
C ILE A 43 7.72 6.50 5.28
N PRO A 44 6.64 6.38 6.07
CA PRO A 44 5.45 7.18 5.88
C PRO A 44 5.77 8.66 6.12
N LYS A 45 5.15 9.56 5.36
CA LYS A 45 5.29 11.01 5.60
C LYS A 45 4.54 11.49 6.83
N ASN A 46 3.57 10.71 7.30
CA ASN A 46 2.88 10.94 8.55
C ASN A 46 3.60 10.16 9.66
N ASP A 47 4.33 10.87 10.51
CA ASP A 47 5.11 10.28 11.61
C ASP A 47 4.27 9.55 12.66
N SER A 48 2.94 9.71 12.64
CA SER A 48 2.02 8.97 13.52
C SER A 48 1.76 7.54 13.03
N VAL A 49 2.18 7.18 11.82
CA VAL A 49 2.00 5.84 11.25
C VAL A 49 3.22 4.98 11.60
N PRO A 50 3.06 3.91 12.40
CA PRO A 50 4.17 3.02 12.73
C PRO A 50 4.66 2.24 11.50
N LEU A 51 5.97 1.95 11.43
CA LEU A 51 6.56 1.24 10.30
C LEU A 51 6.04 -0.20 10.18
N GLU A 52 5.72 -0.82 11.31
CA GLU A 52 5.15 -2.16 11.41
C GLU A 52 3.72 -2.25 10.86
N GLU A 53 2.99 -1.13 10.75
CA GLU A 53 1.64 -1.10 10.18
C GLU A 53 1.65 -1.05 8.64
N LEU A 54 2.78 -0.69 8.03
CA LEU A 54 2.90 -0.68 6.56
C LEU A 54 2.75 -2.09 6.00
N GLY A 55 1.75 -2.29 5.14
CA GLY A 55 1.47 -3.60 4.55
C GLY A 55 0.98 -4.62 5.58
N TYR A 56 0.27 -4.20 6.64
CA TYR A 56 -0.34 -5.10 7.61
C TYR A 56 -1.24 -6.16 6.94
N GLY A 57 -2.12 -5.75 6.01
CA GLY A 57 -2.98 -6.65 5.25
C GLY A 57 -2.19 -7.71 4.46
N LEU A 58 -1.02 -7.34 3.92
CA LEU A 58 -0.12 -8.27 3.24
C LEU A 58 0.47 -9.30 4.22
N THR A 59 0.82 -8.86 5.43
CA THR A 59 1.39 -9.72 6.48
C THR A 59 0.38 -10.73 7.00
N GLU A 60 -0.85 -10.28 7.23
CA GLU A 60 -1.92 -11.12 7.78
C GLU A 60 -2.72 -11.88 6.71
N GLY A 61 -2.54 -11.56 5.42
CA GLY A 61 -3.31 -12.15 4.33
C GLY A 61 -4.78 -11.73 4.33
N ILE A 62 -5.08 -10.49 4.73
CA ILE A 62 -6.44 -9.95 4.82
C ILE A 62 -6.59 -8.69 3.98
N PHE A 63 -7.80 -8.44 3.49
CA PHE A 63 -8.17 -7.14 2.94
C PHE A 63 -8.52 -6.17 4.06
N THR A 64 -8.05 -4.92 3.95
CA THR A 64 -8.57 -3.83 4.78
C THR A 64 -9.96 -3.41 4.32
N GLU A 65 -10.63 -2.58 5.10
CA GLU A 65 -11.90 -1.99 4.69
C GLU A 65 -11.75 -1.17 3.39
N LEU A 66 -10.65 -0.42 3.27
CA LEU A 66 -10.35 0.38 2.07
C LEU A 66 -10.03 -0.47 0.84
N ASP A 67 -9.39 -1.64 1.00
CA ASP A 67 -9.20 -2.59 -0.11
C ASP A 67 -10.55 -3.07 -0.66
N ILE A 68 -11.46 -3.47 0.23
CA ILE A 68 -12.81 -3.93 -0.12
C ILE A 68 -13.59 -2.81 -0.79
N GLN A 69 -13.58 -1.60 -0.22
CA GLN A 69 -14.24 -0.43 -0.79
C GLN A 69 -13.69 -0.08 -2.18
N LYS A 70 -12.37 -0.13 -2.40
CA LYS A 70 -11.75 0.11 -3.70
C LYS A 70 -12.24 -0.88 -4.75
N ILE A 71 -12.24 -2.18 -4.44
CA ILE A 71 -12.68 -3.23 -5.37
C ILE A 71 -14.17 -3.06 -5.69
N ASN A 72 -15.01 -2.83 -4.67
CA ASN A 72 -16.45 -2.64 -4.88
C ASN A 72 -16.76 -1.41 -5.72
N LYS A 73 -16.06 -0.28 -5.50
CA LYS A 73 -16.19 0.91 -6.35
C LYS A 73 -15.73 0.64 -7.78
N LEU A 74 -14.62 -0.08 -7.96
CA LEU A 74 -14.05 -0.35 -9.28
C LEU A 74 -14.97 -1.23 -10.14
N TYR A 75 -15.66 -2.18 -9.52
CA TYR A 75 -16.54 -3.15 -10.19
C TYR A 75 -18.04 -2.84 -10.00
N GLU A 76 -18.39 -1.66 -9.48
CA GLU A 76 -19.77 -1.22 -9.26
C GLU A 76 -20.62 -2.24 -8.47
N CYS A 77 -20.02 -2.87 -7.46
CA CYS A 77 -20.71 -3.84 -6.60
C CYS A 77 -21.60 -3.14 -5.56
N SER A 78 -22.79 -3.71 -5.33
CA SER A 78 -23.82 -3.24 -4.38
C SER A 78 -23.79 -3.93 -3.03
#